data_AF-A0A3M7DUR3-F1
#
_entry.id   AF-A0A3M7DUR3-F1
#
_cell.length_a   1.000
_cell.length_b   1.000
_cell.length_c   1.000
_cell.angle_alpha   90.00
_cell.angle_beta   90.00
_cell.angle_gamma   90.00
#
_symmetry.space_group_name_H-M   'P 1'
#
loop_
_entity.id
_entity.type
_entity.pdbx_description
1 polymer ?
#
loop_
_entity_poly.entity_id
_entity_poly.type
_entity_poly.pdbx_seq_one_letter_code
_entity_poly.pdbx_strand_id
1 'polypeptide(L)'
;MTTTTTIPSTPPIHSKCHCGAITLTASRLPDHMNVCQCTMCRRCGAAWGYYSPREVQIGIPSHATTRQYIWGDGDQAFNFCERC
;
A
#
# COMPACT_ATOMS: atom_id res chain seq x y z
N MET A 1 -15.80 6.37 34.82
CA MET A 1 -14.97 7.47 34.29
C MET A 1 -14.06 6.87 33.23
N THR A 2 -14.51 6.85 31.97
CA THR A 2 -13.72 6.33 30.84
C THR A 2 -12.77 7.42 30.38
N THR A 3 -11.48 7.25 30.69
CA THR A 3 -10.40 8.09 30.17
C THR A 3 -10.29 7.88 28.66
N THR A 4 -10.75 8.86 27.89
CA THR A 4 -10.46 8.97 26.47
C THR A 4 -8.98 9.30 26.31
N THR A 5 -8.16 8.28 26.13
CA THR A 5 -6.76 8.45 25.72
C THR A 5 -6.76 8.98 24.29
N THR A 6 -6.47 10.28 24.13
CA THR A 6 -6.19 10.86 22.82
C THR A 6 -4.86 10.30 22.31
N ILE A 7 -4.92 9.34 21.39
CA ILE A 7 -3.75 8.87 20.65
C ILE A 7 -3.29 10.02 19.74
N PRO A 8 -2.01 10.42 19.75
CA PRO A 8 -1.53 11.44 18.83
C PRO A 8 -1.77 10.99 17.38
N SER A 9 -2.46 11.82 16.60
CA SER A 9 -2.75 11.54 15.20
C SER A 9 -1.46 11.60 14.38
N THR A 10 -0.90 10.44 14.07
CA THR A 10 0.23 10.32 13.14
C THR A 10 -0.15 10.98 11.82
N PRO A 11 0.72 11.83 11.23
CA PRO A 11 0.45 12.45 9.96
C PRO A 11 0.31 11.39 8.84
N PRO A 12 -0.50 11.66 7.80
CA PRO A 12 -0.66 10.76 6.67
C PRO A 12 0.67 10.41 6.00
N ILE A 13 0.77 9.19 5.49
CA ILE A 13 1.92 8.71 4.73
C ILE A 13 1.63 8.92 3.26
N HIS A 14 2.56 9.59 2.58
CA HIS A 14 2.51 9.80 1.14
C HIS A 14 3.59 8.99 0.44
N SER A 15 3.21 8.33 -0.66
CA SER A 15 4.14 7.63 -1.52
C SER A 15 3.79 7.86 -2.99
N LYS A 16 4.77 7.61 -3.86
CA LYS A 16 4.62 7.66 -5.30
C LYS A 16 5.44 6.54 -5.93
N CYS A 17 5.00 6.05 -7.10
CA CYS A 17 5.86 5.16 -7.89
C CYS A 17 7.13 5.88 -8.34
N HIS A 18 8.10 5.14 -8.89
CA HIS A 18 9.39 5.70 -9.28
C HIS A 18 9.27 6.87 -10.28
N CYS A 19 8.40 6.74 -11.29
CA CYS A 19 8.16 7.82 -12.25
C CYS A 19 7.29 8.97 -11.71
N GLY A 20 6.71 8.82 -10.51
CA GLY A 20 5.90 9.83 -9.84
C GLY A 20 4.44 9.95 -10.32
N ALA A 21 4.03 9.20 -11.34
CA ALA A 21 2.69 9.31 -11.91
C ALA A 21 1.59 8.77 -10.99
N ILE A 22 1.83 7.62 -10.34
CA ILE A 22 0.89 7.01 -9.40
C ILE A 22 1.26 7.45 -8.00
N THR A 23 0.27 7.94 -7.26
CA THR A 23 0.42 8.40 -5.88
C THR A 23 -0.46 7.59 -4.95
N LEU A 24 -0.02 7.46 -3.71
CA LEU A 24 -0.69 6.74 -2.65
C LEU A 24 -0.64 7.58 -1.37
N THR A 25 -1.78 7.70 -0.71
CA THR A 25 -1.86 8.32 0.63
C THR A 25 -2.52 7.33 1.58
N ALA A 26 -1.89 7.06 2.70
CA ALA A 26 -2.47 6.29 3.81
C ALA A 26 -2.67 7.21 5.01
N SER A 27 -3.82 7.13 5.68
CA SER A 27 -4.18 8.07 6.75
C SER A 27 -3.36 7.92 8.05
N ARG A 28 -2.62 6.83 8.20
CA ARG A 28 -1.83 6.48 9.39
C ARG A 28 -0.64 5.59 9.06
N LEU A 29 0.22 5.38 10.05
CA LEU A 29 1.18 4.27 10.04
C LEU A 29 0.47 2.91 10.09
N PRO A 30 1.04 1.88 9.45
CA PRO A 30 0.52 0.54 9.58
C PRO A 30 0.78 0.04 11.01
N ASP A 31 -0.16 -0.70 11.59
CA ASP A 31 -0.01 -1.22 12.96
C ASP A 31 1.16 -2.20 13.06
N HIS A 32 1.34 -2.99 11.99
CA HIS A 32 2.43 -3.94 11.83
C HIS A 32 2.90 -3.97 10.37
N MET A 33 4.18 -4.27 10.19
CA MET A 33 4.75 -4.57 8.87
C MET A 33 5.00 -6.08 8.76
N ASN A 34 4.61 -6.68 7.64
CA ASN A 34 4.87 -8.08 7.34
C ASN A 34 5.91 -8.24 6.25
N VAL A 35 7.03 -8.89 6.60
CA VAL A 35 8.04 -9.33 5.64
C VAL A 35 7.75 -10.79 5.27
N CYS A 36 6.73 -10.96 4.43
CA CYS A 36 6.27 -12.28 4.03
C CYS A 36 7.36 -13.05 3.27
N GLN A 37 7.52 -14.33 3.61
CA GLN A 37 8.57 -15.19 3.07
C GLN A 37 8.14 -16.07 1.89
N CYS A 38 6.94 -15.90 1.34
CA CYS A 38 6.53 -16.63 0.14
C CYS A 38 7.36 -16.21 -1.09
N THR A 39 7.38 -17.05 -2.12
CA THR A 39 8.26 -16.85 -3.29
C THR A 39 8.06 -15.50 -3.97
N MET A 40 6.82 -15.00 -4.11
CA MET A 40 6.58 -13.69 -4.73
C MET A 40 6.98 -12.54 -3.83
N CYS A 41 6.61 -12.56 -2.55
CA CYS A 41 6.99 -11.50 -1.62
C CYS A 41 8.51 -11.39 -1.46
N ARG A 42 9.23 -12.52 -1.45
CA ARG A 42 10.71 -12.52 -1.49
C ARG A 42 11.27 -11.92 -2.78
N ARG A 43 10.66 -12.19 -3.94
CA ARG A 43 11.07 -11.59 -5.23
C ARG A 43 10.81 -10.09 -5.28
N CYS A 44 9.72 -9.62 -4.70
CA CYS A 44 9.41 -8.20 -4.60
C CYS A 44 10.29 -7.46 -3.59
N GLY A 45 10.87 -8.17 -2.60
CA GLY A 45 11.75 -7.58 -1.58
C GLY A 45 11.05 -6.56 -0.67
N ALA A 46 9.72 -6.65 -0.55
CA ALA A 46 8.91 -5.65 0.14
C ALA A 46 8.57 -6.04 1.58
N ALA A 47 8.37 -5.01 2.42
CA ALA A 47 7.72 -5.12 3.72
C ALA A 47 6.31 -4.51 3.60
N TRP A 48 5.28 -5.29 3.91
CA TRP A 48 3.89 -4.95 3.62
C TRP A 48 3.18 -4.36 4.83
N GLY A 49 2.53 -3.21 4.66
CA GLY A 49 1.55 -2.68 5.60
C GLY A 49 0.13 -3.07 5.18
N TYR A 50 -0.74 -3.34 6.16
CA TYR A 50 -2.13 -3.71 5.90
C TYR A 50 -3.07 -2.58 6.27
N TYR A 51 -3.98 -2.27 5.35
CA TYR A 51 -4.95 -1.19 5.49
C TYR A 51 -6.30 -1.65 4.96
N SER A 52 -7.37 -1.10 5.54
CA SER A 52 -8.69 -1.14 4.89
C SER A 52 -8.64 -0.30 3.60
N PRO A 53 -9.37 -0.67 2.54
CA PRO A 53 -9.46 0.14 1.32
C PRO A 53 -9.91 1.59 1.56
N ARG A 54 -10.64 1.87 2.66
CA ARG A 54 -11.09 3.23 3.02
C ARG A 54 -9.98 4.10 3.62
N GLU A 55 -8.91 3.48 4.12
CA GLU A 55 -7.77 4.17 4.74
C GLU A 55 -6.72 4.60 3.72
N VAL A 56 -6.91 4.22 2.46
CA VAL A 56 -5.93 4.37 1.38
C VAL A 56 -6.56 5.09 0.20
N GLN A 57 -5.96 6.20 -0.22
CA GLN A 57 -6.32 6.91 -1.44
C GLN A 57 -5.24 6.69 -2.50
N ILE A 58 -5.67 6.34 -3.72
CA ILE A 58 -4.77 6.11 -4.86
C ILE A 58 -5.09 7.14 -5.94
N GLY A 59 -4.10 7.92 -6.33
CA GLY A 59 -4.18 8.85 -7.44
C GLY A 59 -3.50 8.29 -8.68
N ILE A 60 -4.26 8.11 -9.76
CA ILE A 60 -3.77 7.67 -11.07
C ILE A 60 -4.26 8.68 -12.12
N PRO A 61 -3.36 9.47 -12.74
CA PRO A 61 -3.76 10.41 -13.78
C PRO A 61 -4.12 9.66 -15.08
N SER A 62 -4.87 10.30 -15.97
CA SER A 62 -5.40 9.69 -17.21
C SER A 62 -4.35 9.11 -18.16
N HIS A 63 -3.10 9.57 -18.07
CA HIS A 63 -1.98 9.10 -18.89
C HIS A 63 -1.15 7.99 -18.23
N ALA A 64 -1.56 7.49 -17.07
CA ALA A 64 -0.88 6.43 -16.34
C ALA A 64 -1.82 5.24 -16.11
N THR A 65 -1.22 4.05 -16.09
CA THR A 65 -1.95 2.79 -15.92
C THR A 65 -1.22 1.91 -14.90
N THR A 66 -1.98 1.15 -14.13
CA THR A 66 -1.47 0.06 -13.31
C THR A 66 -1.56 -1.25 -14.06
N ARG A 67 -0.54 -2.09 -13.95
CA ARG A 67 -0.65 -3.52 -14.26
C ARG A 67 -0.82 -4.33 -12.98
N GLN A 68 -1.48 -5.46 -13.14
CA GLN A 68 -1.72 -6.41 -12.07
C GLN A 68 -1.08 -7.75 -12.43
N TYR A 69 -0.42 -8.35 -11.44
CA TYR A 69 0.01 -9.73 -11.50
C TYR A 69 -0.77 -10.52 -10.44
N ILE A 70 -1.55 -11.49 -10.89
CA ILE A 70 -2.36 -12.38 -10.03
C ILE A 70 -1.62 -13.70 -9.90
N TRP A 71 -1.52 -14.22 -8.68
CA TRP A 71 -0.77 -15.43 -8.39
C TRP A 71 -1.54 -16.38 -7.48
N GLY A 72 -1.20 -17.67 -7.57
CA GLY A 72 -1.75 -18.72 -6.72
C GLY A 72 -3.16 -19.11 -7.14
N ASP A 73 -4.02 -19.20 -6.12
CA ASP A 73 -5.46 -19.42 -6.21
C ASP A 73 -6.24 -18.22 -6.78
N GLY A 74 -5.59 -17.07 -6.96
CA GLY A 74 -6.21 -15.88 -7.53
C GLY A 74 -6.67 -14.86 -6.51
N ASP A 75 -6.43 -15.11 -5.22
CA ASP A 75 -6.88 -14.23 -4.13
C ASP A 75 -5.92 -13.06 -3.86
N GLN A 76 -4.77 -13.03 -4.55
CA GLN A 76 -3.74 -12.00 -4.36
C GLN A 76 -3.35 -11.33 -5.66
N ALA A 77 -3.42 -10.00 -5.62
CA ALA A 77 -3.11 -9.09 -6.71
C ALA A 77 -1.91 -8.21 -6.35
N PHE A 78 -0.81 -8.36 -7.08
CA PHE A 78 0.33 -7.44 -7.01
C PHE A 78 0.13 -6.35 -8.07
N ASN A 79 -0.21 -5.14 -7.63
CA ASN A 79 -0.47 -4.00 -8.50
C ASN A 79 0.76 -3.09 -8.54
N PHE A 80 1.18 -2.70 -9.73
CA PHE A 80 2.36 -1.85 -9.95
C PHE A 80 2.15 -0.91 -11.13
N CYS A 81 2.96 0.14 -11.20
CA CYS A 81 2.90 1.07 -12.33
C CYS A 81 3.36 0.35 -13.60
N GLU A 82 2.60 0.46 -14.68
CA GLU A 82 2.99 -0.19 -15.95
C GLU A 82 4.35 0.29 -16.47
N ARG A 83 4.72 1.53 -16.14
CA ARG A 83 5.95 2.18 -16.61
C ARG A 83 7.19 1.84 -15.78
N CYS A 84 7.04 1.58 -14.47
CA CYS A 84 8.17 1.45 -13.55
C CYS A 84 7.88 0.55 -12.35
#